data_AF-A0A3G7YDQ6-F1
#
_entry.id   AF-A0A3G7YDQ6-F1
#
_cell.length_a   1.000
_cell.length_b   1.000
_cell.length_c   1.000
_cell.angle_alpha   90.00
_cell.angle_beta   90.00
_cell.angle_gamma   90.00
#
_symmetry.space_group_name_H-M   'P 1'
#
loop_
_entity.id
_entity.type
_entity.pdbx_description
1 polymer ?
#
loop_
_entity_poly.entity_id
_entity_poly.type
_entity_poly.pdbx_seq_one_letter_code
_entity_poly.pdbx_strand_id
1 'polypeptide(L)'
;MTPEVAVDLFREALWLTTVMVAVLVVPSLLVGLLVAMFQAATQINEQTLSFLPRLLVMLITLIVAGPWLVQTFMEYILQLYGSIPQLIG
;
A
#
# COMPACT_ATOMS: atom_id res chain seq x y z
N MET A 1 -3.46 11.93 27.80
CA MET A 1 -4.12 11.15 26.73
C MET A 1 -5.62 11.00 26.98
N THR A 2 -6.46 11.57 26.12
CA THR A 2 -7.91 11.32 26.13
C THR A 2 -8.27 10.23 25.10
N PRO A 3 -9.44 9.58 25.20
CA PRO A 3 -9.89 8.59 24.22
C PRO A 3 -9.93 9.11 22.79
N GLU A 4 -10.26 10.39 22.60
CA GLU A 4 -10.32 11.05 21.28
C GLU A 4 -8.94 11.09 20.63
N VAL A 5 -7.92 11.46 21.41
CA VAL A 5 -6.52 11.49 20.95
C VAL A 5 -6.03 10.11 20.53
N ALA A 6 -6.44 9.05 21.23
CA ALA A 6 -6.10 7.68 20.84
C ALA A 6 -6.75 7.30 19.51
N VAL A 7 -8.03 7.66 19.30
CA VAL A 7 -8.75 7.39 18.04
C VAL A 7 -8.09 8.12 16.87
N ASP A 8 -7.69 9.37 17.05
CA ASP A 8 -7.01 10.14 16.01
C ASP A 8 -5.67 9.51 15.61
N LEU A 9 -4.90 9.02 16.59
CA LEU A 9 -3.65 8.29 16.36
C LEU A 9 -3.87 7.04 15.49
N PHE A 10 -4.89 6.23 15.82
CA PHE A 10 -5.23 5.05 15.05
C PHE A 10 -5.72 5.39 13.65
N ARG A 11 -6.51 6.46 13.51
CA ARG A 11 -6.99 6.93 12.21
C ARG A 11 -5.83 7.28 11.29
N GLU A 12 -4.83 8.01 11.80
CA GLU A 12 -3.66 8.42 11.02
C GLU A 12 -2.81 7.21 10.62
N ALA A 13 -2.60 6.26 11.54
CA ALA A 13 -1.91 5.00 11.26
C ALA A 13 -2.61 4.15 10.18
N LEU A 14 -3.93 4.01 10.27
CA LEU A 14 -4.74 3.26 9.31
C LEU A 14 -4.78 3.95 7.95
N TRP A 15 -4.86 5.27 7.93
CA TRP A 15 -4.80 6.04 6.69
C TRP A 15 -3.48 5.82 5.97
N LEU A 16 -2.35 5.97 6.67
CA LEU A 16 -1.02 5.74 6.11
C LEU A 16 -0.89 4.31 5.56
N THR A 17 -1.30 3.32 6.35
CA THR A 17 -1.28 1.92 5.94
C THR A 17 -2.10 1.69 4.67
N THR A 18 -3.30 2.25 4.60
CA THR A 18 -4.19 2.13 3.44
C THR A 18 -3.55 2.74 2.19
N VAL A 19 -2.96 3.93 2.31
CA VAL A 19 -2.28 4.60 1.19
C VAL A 19 -1.09 3.77 0.70
N MET A 20 -0.26 3.25 1.61
CA MET A 20 0.89 2.41 1.24
C MET A 20 0.47 1.13 0.53
N VAL A 21 -0.54 0.43 1.07
CA VAL A 21 -1.09 -0.78 0.45
C VAL A 21 -1.70 -0.46 -0.91
N ALA A 22 -2.46 0.63 -1.02
CA ALA A 22 -3.09 1.03 -2.29
C ALA A 22 -2.04 1.30 -3.36
N VAL A 23 -0.98 2.04 -3.05
CA VAL A 23 0.11 2.34 -4.00
C VAL A 23 0.77 1.07 -4.52
N LEU A 24 0.99 0.06 -3.67
CA LEU A 24 1.61 -1.21 -4.07
C LEU A 24 0.66 -2.14 -4.80
N VAL A 25 -0.60 -2.23 -4.36
CA VAL A 25 -1.54 -3.27 -4.79
C VAL A 25 -2.38 -2.84 -5.98
N VAL A 26 -2.83 -1.59 -6.05
CA VAL A 26 -3.71 -1.10 -7.12
C VAL A 26 -3.11 -1.31 -8.52
N PRO A 27 -1.83 -1.00 -8.79
CA PRO A 27 -1.24 -1.27 -10.11
C PRO A 27 -1.28 -2.76 -10.49
N SER A 28 -0.98 -3.63 -9.52
CA SER A 28 -1.03 -5.09 -9.73
C SER A 28 -2.45 -5.59 -9.98
N LEU A 29 -3.46 -4.99 -9.33
CA LEU A 29 -4.87 -5.32 -9.54
C LEU A 29 -5.34 -4.91 -10.93
N LEU A 30 -4.98 -3.72 -11.40
CA LEU A 30 -5.32 -3.26 -12.75
C LEU A 30 -4.77 -4.19 -13.82
N VAL A 31 -3.50 -4.59 -13.70
CA VAL A 31 -2.91 -5.56 -14.64
C VAL A 31 -3.54 -6.94 -14.51
N GLY A 32 -3.84 -7.37 -13.28
CA GLY A 32 -4.59 -8.61 -13.04
C GLY A 32 -5.94 -8.64 -13.76
N LEU A 33 -6.68 -7.53 -13.72
CA LEU A 33 -7.96 -7.37 -14.38
C LEU A 33 -7.81 -7.44 -15.91
N LEU A 34 -6.83 -6.73 -16.47
CA LEU A 34 -6.55 -6.75 -17.92
C LEU A 34 -6.20 -8.16 -18.40
N VAL A 35 -5.36 -8.88 -17.65
CA VAL A 35 -4.98 -10.27 -17.98
C VAL A 35 -6.18 -11.21 -17.85
N ALA A 36 -7.02 -11.06 -16.82
CA ALA A 36 -8.23 -11.86 -16.66
C ALA A 36 -9.22 -11.65 -17.82
N MET A 37 -9.36 -10.41 -18.30
CA MET A 37 -10.17 -10.11 -19.48
C MET A 37 -9.62 -10.79 -20.74
N PHE A 38 -8.30 -10.77 -20.93
CA PHE A 38 -7.64 -11.45 -22.04
C PHE A 38 -7.83 -12.98 -21.99
N GLN A 39 -7.68 -13.57 -20.80
CA GLN A 39 -7.93 -14.99 -20.57
C GLN A 39 -9.38 -15.37 -20.89
N ALA A 40 -10.35 -14.57 -20.44
CA ALA A 40 -11.76 -14.78 -20.73
C ALA A 40 -12.07 -14.69 -22.23
N ALA A 41 -11.49 -13.70 -22.94
CA ALA A 41 -11.71 -13.51 -24.37
C ALA A 41 -11.12 -14.64 -25.23
N THR A 42 -9.99 -15.21 -24.81
CA THR A 42 -9.27 -16.26 -25.56
C THR A 42 -9.54 -17.67 -25.07
N GLN A 43 -10.34 -17.84 -24.01
CA GLN A 43 -10.59 -19.12 -23.33
C GLN A 43 -9.31 -19.81 -22.81
N ILE A 44 -8.23 -19.04 -22.59
CA ILE A 44 -6.98 -19.56 -22.02
C ILE A 44 -7.12 -19.59 -20.49
N ASN A 45 -7.08 -20.78 -19.89
CA ASN A 45 -7.16 -20.99 -18.45
C ASN A 45 -5.82 -21.45 -17.85
N GLU A 46 -4.78 -20.63 -18.04
CA GLU A 46 -3.44 -20.90 -17.53
C GLU A 46 -3.16 -20.04 -16.28
N GLN A 47 -3.07 -20.69 -15.12
CA GLN A 47 -2.92 -20.01 -13.84
C GLN A 47 -1.66 -19.11 -13.78
N THR A 48 -0.55 -19.57 -14.37
CA THR A 48 0.73 -18.86 -14.43
C THR A 48 0.67 -17.56 -15.23
N LEU A 49 -0.12 -17.50 -16.31
CA LEU A 49 -0.30 -16.28 -17.10
C LEU A 49 -0.92 -15.16 -16.29
N SER A 50 -1.75 -15.51 -15.30
CA SER A 50 -2.37 -14.51 -14.42
C SER A 50 -1.37 -14.01 -13.36
N PHE A 51 -0.49 -14.88 -12.86
CA PHE A 51 0.39 -14.59 -11.73
C PHE A 51 1.60 -13.74 -12.13
N LEU A 52 2.32 -14.15 -13.19
CA LEU A 52 3.61 -13.55 -13.54
C LEU A 52 3.52 -12.04 -13.88
N PRO A 53 2.57 -11.57 -14.71
CA PRO A 53 2.47 -10.14 -15.01
C PRO A 53 2.17 -9.29 -13.78
N ARG A 54 1.31 -9.80 -12.87
CA ARG A 54 0.99 -9.12 -11.60
C ARG A 54 2.22 -8.97 -10.71
N LEU A 55 3.01 -10.03 -10.59
CA LEU A 55 4.25 -10.02 -9.81
C LEU A 55 5.25 -9.01 -10.36
N LEU A 56 5.49 -9.01 -11.67
CA LEU A 56 6.41 -8.06 -12.30
C LEU A 56 5.99 -6.61 -12.05
N VAL A 57 4.69 -6.31 -12.18
CA VAL A 57 4.16 -4.97 -11.92
C VAL A 57 4.32 -4.57 -10.46
N MET A 58 4.08 -5.49 -9.52
CA MET A 58 4.29 -5.23 -8.10
C MET A 58 5.77 -4.94 -7.80
N LEU A 59 6.70 -5.70 -8.37
CA LEU A 59 8.14 -5.48 -8.21
C LEU A 59 8.57 -4.12 -8.80
N ILE A 60 8.10 -3.78 -10.00
CA ILE A 60 8.38 -2.48 -10.63
C ILE A 60 7.81 -1.34 -9.77
N THR A 61 6.58 -1.49 -9.28
CA THR A 61 5.95 -0.50 -8.41
C THR A 61 6.76 -0.31 -7.14
N LEU A 62 7.26 -1.39 -6.55
CA LEU A 62 8.11 -1.32 -5.36
C LEU A 62 9.47 -0.65 -5.64
N ILE A 63 10.08 -0.89 -6.81
CA ILE A 63 11.33 -0.22 -7.21
C ILE A 63 11.12 1.29 -7.38
N VAL A 64 10.02 1.68 -8.02
CA VAL A 64 9.74 3.09 -8.34
C VAL A 64 9.21 3.86 -7.12
N ALA A 65 8.24 3.30 -6.40
CA ALA A 65 7.60 3.94 -5.25
C ALA A 65 8.34 3.68 -3.93
N GLY A 66 9.28 2.73 -3.89
CA GLY A 66 9.98 2.30 -2.68
C GLY A 66 10.63 3.45 -1.89
N PRO A 67 11.43 4.32 -2.51
CA PRO A 67 12.03 5.46 -1.80
C PRO A 67 10.98 6.37 -1.15
N TRP A 68 9.89 6.65 -1.86
CA TRP A 68 8.79 7.48 -1.36
C TRP A 68 8.01 6.80 -0.23
N LEU A 69 7.76 5.49 -0.32
CA LEU A 69 7.12 4.72 0.75
C LEU A 69 7.95 4.77 2.03
N VAL A 70 9.27 4.54 1.92
CA VAL A 70 10.17 4.59 3.08
C VAL A 70 10.23 5.99 3.68
N GLN A 71 10.33 7.03 2.85
CA GLN A 71 10.34 8.41 3.32
C GLN A 71 9.04 8.75 4.07
N THR A 72 7.88 8.45 3.48
CA THR A 72 6.57 8.74 4.11
C THR A 72 6.42 8.00 5.42
N PHE A 73 6.86 6.73 5.49
CA PHE A 73 6.84 5.96 6.73
C PHE A 73 7.74 6.56 7.81
N MET A 74 8.97 6.95 7.44
CA MET A 74 9.91 7.58 8.35
C MET A 74 9.40 8.91 8.89
N GLU A 75 8.84 9.76 8.03
CA GLU A 75 8.26 11.05 8.41
C GLU A 75 7.14 10.87 9.45
N TYR A 76 6.22 9.93 9.21
CA TYR A 76 5.17 9.59 10.16
C TYR A 76 5.73 9.12 11.51
N ILE A 77 6.73 8.24 11.49
CA ILE A 77 7.37 7.74 12.71
C ILE A 77 8.03 8.88 13.49
N LEU A 78 8.79 9.76 12.82
CA LEU A 78 9.45 10.89 13.46
C LEU A 78 8.43 11.87 14.08
N GLN A 79 7.33 12.14 13.37
CA GLN A 79 6.24 12.97 13.89
C GLN A 79 5.57 12.32 15.10
N LEU A 80 5.29 11.02 15.04
CA LEU A 80 4.71 10.27 16.15
C LEU A 80 5.60 10.37 17.39
N TYR A 81 6.90 10.03 17.28
CA TYR A 81 7.84 10.13 18.39
C TYR A 81 7.98 11.56 18.93
N GLY A 82 7.99 12.57 18.06
CA GLY A 82 8.04 13.98 18.45
C GLY A 82 6.80 14.44 19.22
N SER A 83 5.64 13.85 18.95
CA SER A 83 4.38 14.17 19.63
C SER A 83 4.21 13.49 21.00
N ILE A 84 4.92 12.38 21.27
CA ILE A 84 4.78 11.59 22.52
C ILE A 84 4.86 12.45 23.80
N PRO A 85 5.83 13.37 23.99
CA PRO A 85 5.91 14.18 25.20
C PRO A 85 4.67 15.06 25.44
N GLN A 86 4.04 15.53 24.36
CA GLN A 86 2.84 16.38 24.40
C GLN A 86 1.57 15.57 24.66
N LEU A 87 1.58 14.27 24.33
CA LEU A 87 0.44 13.37 24.53
C LEU A 87 0.36 12.84 25.98
N ILE A 88 1.52 12.74 26.64
CA ILE A 88 1.67 12.28 28.03
C ILE A 88 1.52 13.44 29.03
N GLY A 89 1.94 14.65 28.67
CA GLY A 89 1.70 15.88 29.43
C GLY A 89 0.24 16.30 29.43
#